data_AF-A0A5B7G507-F1
#
_entry.id   AF-A0A5B7G507-F1
#
_cell.length_a   1.000
_cell.length_b   1.000
_cell.length_c   1.000
_cell.angle_alpha   90.00
_cell.angle_beta   90.00
_cell.angle_gamma   90.00
#
_symmetry.space_group_name_H-M   'P 1'
#
loop_
_entity.id
_entity.type
_entity.pdbx_description
1 polymer ?
#
loop_
_entity_poly.entity_id
_entity_poly.type
_entity_poly.pdbx_seq_one_letter_code
_entity_poly.pdbx_strand_id
1 'polypeptide(L)'
;MAFYHMETLNVQVVESPMPVPSDLGLLTMKITDSDENCLLCIGCYHPPPSQDAALLDFLTVNLYSMMMASQCDRVVIIHDLHQHNVRDTFNTLLIVNDLHNPTHISRSSLDTVVTDLSPHTVQCQTLDFVGTPDHVAVLTRISSRSHMRATPTYSGRQQTGRLSELL
;
A
#
# COMPACT_ATOMS: atom_id res chain seq x y z
N MET A 1 3.51 3.54 -14.56
CA MET A 1 2.76 2.83 -13.50
C MET A 1 1.39 2.45 -14.04
N ALA A 2 0.98 1.19 -13.89
CA ALA A 2 -0.32 0.71 -14.32
C ALA A 2 -0.98 -0.02 -13.14
N PHE A 3 -2.23 0.33 -12.83
CA PHE A 3 -3.04 -0.34 -11.82
C PHE A 3 -4.02 -1.26 -12.53
N TYR A 4 -4.08 -2.53 -12.13
CA TYR A 4 -5.08 -3.49 -12.60
C TYR A 4 -5.82 -4.03 -11.38
N HIS A 5 -7.15 -4.00 -11.39
CA HIS A 5 -7.96 -4.42 -10.26
C HIS A 5 -9.19 -5.22 -10.69
N MET A 6 -9.65 -6.13 -9.82
CA MET A 6 -10.76 -7.05 -10.08
C MET A 6 -12.11 -6.60 -9.50
N GLU A 7 -12.12 -5.58 -8.64
CA GLU A 7 -13.34 -4.99 -8.02
C GLU A 7 -13.38 -3.45 -8.19
N THR A 8 -14.45 -2.81 -7.72
CA THR A 8 -14.58 -1.34 -7.72
C THR A 8 -13.70 -0.68 -6.67
N LEU A 9 -12.65 0.02 -7.11
CA LEU A 9 -11.87 0.94 -6.28
C LEU A 9 -12.26 2.38 -6.59
N ASN A 10 -12.25 3.22 -5.57
CA ASN A 10 -12.21 4.66 -5.75
C ASN A 10 -10.76 5.14 -5.57
N VAL A 11 -10.26 5.88 -6.54
CA VAL A 11 -8.89 6.43 -6.54
C VAL A 11 -8.97 7.93 -6.61
N GLN A 12 -8.38 8.59 -5.62
CA GLN A 12 -8.34 10.04 -5.51
C GLN A 12 -6.90 10.50 -5.36
N VAL A 13 -6.46 11.44 -6.20
CA VAL A 13 -5.21 12.17 -5.93
C VAL A 13 -5.43 13.05 -4.71
N VAL A 14 -4.54 12.94 -3.73
CA VAL A 14 -4.59 13.73 -2.48
C VAL A 14 -3.33 14.57 -2.38
N GLU A 15 -3.49 15.81 -1.92
CA GLU A 15 -2.36 16.67 -1.66
C GLU A 15 -1.67 16.27 -0.36
N SER A 16 -0.34 16.41 -0.33
CA SER A 16 0.41 16.26 0.91
C SER A 16 -0.04 17.35 1.89
N PRO A 17 -0.32 17.01 3.17
CA PRO A 17 -0.65 18.01 4.17
C PRO A 17 0.54 18.94 4.45
N MET A 18 1.76 18.50 4.13
CA MET A 18 3.00 19.24 4.30
C MET A 18 3.51 19.73 2.95
N PRO A 19 4.11 20.94 2.88
CA PRO A 19 4.74 21.43 1.67
C PRO A 19 5.78 20.43 1.19
N VAL A 20 5.56 19.86 0.00
CA VAL A 20 6.55 19.01 -0.65
C VAL A 20 7.62 19.94 -1.23
N PRO A 21 8.91 19.75 -0.90
CA PRO A 21 9.99 20.49 -1.54
C PRO A 21 9.87 20.45 -3.07
N SER A 22 10.07 21.59 -3.73
CA SER A 22 9.78 21.76 -5.16
C SER A 22 10.64 20.89 -6.10
N ASP A 23 11.74 20.38 -5.57
CA ASP A 23 12.70 19.47 -6.17
C ASP A 23 12.34 17.99 -5.97
N LEU A 24 11.32 17.68 -5.15
CA LEU A 24 10.83 16.33 -4.92
C LEU A 24 9.55 16.08 -5.73
N GLY A 25 9.61 15.10 -6.64
CA GLY A 25 8.42 14.61 -7.32
C GLY A 25 7.69 13.59 -6.44
N LEU A 26 6.52 13.98 -5.93
CA LEU A 26 5.67 13.12 -5.11
C LEU A 26 4.24 13.13 -5.66
N LEU A 27 3.69 11.96 -5.92
CA LEU A 27 2.28 11.74 -6.24
C LEU A 27 1.66 10.89 -5.15
N THR A 28 0.67 11.42 -4.44
CA THR A 28 -0.06 10.69 -3.42
C THR A 28 -1.49 10.41 -3.89
N MET A 29 -1.90 9.16 -3.78
CA MET A 29 -3.24 8.69 -4.15
C MET A 29 -3.87 7.96 -2.97
N LYS A 30 -5.08 8.34 -2.60
CA LYS A 30 -5.95 7.57 -1.72
C LYS A 30 -6.70 6.55 -2.55
N ILE A 31 -6.56 5.28 -2.20
CA ILE A 31 -7.26 4.17 -2.83
C ILE A 31 -8.21 3.59 -1.78
N THR A 32 -9.51 3.61 -2.05
CA THR A 32 -10.51 2.99 -1.17
C THR A 32 -11.25 1.86 -1.86
N ASP A 33 -11.46 0.76 -1.15
CA ASP A 33 -12.28 -0.37 -1.60
C ASP A 33 -13.75 -0.20 -1.19
N SER A 34 -14.60 -1.18 -1.56
CA SER A 34 -16.03 -1.17 -1.23
C SER A 34 -16.34 -1.35 0.26
N ASP A 35 -15.38 -1.84 1.04
CA ASP A 35 -15.48 -2.01 2.49
C ASP A 35 -14.96 -0.78 3.24
N GLU A 36 -14.68 0.33 2.51
CA GLU A 36 -14.10 1.57 3.02
C GLU A 36 -12.68 1.40 3.59
N ASN A 37 -11.98 0.31 3.27
CA ASN A 37 -10.56 0.18 3.61
C ASN A 37 -9.75 1.18 2.77
N CYS A 38 -8.78 1.84 3.38
CA CYS A 38 -8.05 2.95 2.78
C CYS A 38 -6.55 2.65 2.69
N LEU A 39 -6.03 2.60 1.47
CA LEU A 39 -4.61 2.48 1.18
C LEU A 39 -4.08 3.79 0.61
N LEU A 40 -3.07 4.35 1.27
CA LEU A 40 -2.32 5.47 0.72
C LEU A 40 -1.25 4.93 -0.23
N CYS A 41 -1.36 5.24 -1.50
CA CYS A 41 -0.36 4.92 -2.51
C CYS A 41 0.51 6.15 -2.79
N ILE A 42 1.81 6.04 -2.55
CA ILE A 42 2.79 7.10 -2.78
C ILE A 42 3.68 6.68 -3.95
N GLY A 43 3.53 7.35 -5.08
CA GLY A 43 4.48 7.28 -6.18
C GLY A 43 5.50 8.41 -6.04
N CYS A 44 6.78 8.08 -6.17
CA CYS A 44 7.82 9.11 -6.24
C CYS A 44 8.27 9.27 -7.71
N TYR A 45 8.82 10.43 -8.07
CA TYR A 45 9.39 10.72 -9.39
C TYR A 45 10.63 11.61 -9.25
N HIS A 46 11.72 11.22 -9.90
CA HIS A 46 12.97 11.98 -9.93
C HIS A 46 13.28 12.56 -11.31
N PRO A 47 13.34 13.89 -11.46
CA PRO A 47 14.19 14.52 -12.47
C PRO A 47 15.65 14.59 -11.93
N PRO A 48 16.67 14.18 -12.70
CA PRO A 48 18.08 14.29 -12.29
C PRO A 48 18.50 15.76 -12.01
N PRO A 49 19.45 16.05 -11.09
CA PRO A 49 20.35 15.14 -10.36
C PRO A 49 19.89 14.83 -8.91
N SER A 50 19.99 13.56 -8.53
CA SER A 50 19.36 12.84 -7.40
C SER A 50 19.39 13.52 -6.02
N GLN A 51 18.22 13.73 -5.43
CA GLN A 51 18.00 14.08 -4.01
C GLN A 51 17.34 12.92 -3.24
N ASP A 52 17.71 11.68 -3.55
CA ASP A 52 17.04 10.49 -3.05
C ASP A 52 17.05 10.42 -1.51
N ALA A 53 18.14 10.87 -0.88
CA ALA A 53 18.21 10.98 0.57
C ALA A 53 17.18 11.99 1.11
N ALA A 54 17.02 13.15 0.48
CA ALA A 54 16.06 14.15 0.91
C ALA A 54 14.60 13.68 0.75
N LEU A 55 14.31 12.92 -0.31
CA LEU A 55 13.01 12.27 -0.48
C LEU A 55 12.74 11.27 0.65
N LEU A 56 13.71 10.40 0.93
CA LEU A 56 13.57 9.39 1.98
C LEU A 56 13.48 10.02 3.37
N ASP A 57 14.24 11.09 3.64
CA ASP A 57 14.14 11.88 4.88
C ASP A 57 12.76 12.54 5.01
N PHE A 58 12.27 13.15 3.92
CA PHE A 58 10.94 13.74 3.88
C PHE A 58 9.86 12.69 4.19
N LEU A 59 9.91 11.53 3.54
CA LEU A 59 8.97 10.44 3.80
C LEU A 59 9.09 9.93 5.24
N THR A 60 10.32 9.75 5.72
CA THR A 60 10.58 9.26 7.09
C THR A 60 9.89 10.13 8.14
N VAL A 61 9.91 11.44 7.96
CA VAL A 61 9.33 12.40 8.91
C VAL A 61 7.83 12.59 8.71
N ASN A 62 7.35 12.59 7.47
CA ASN A 62 6.00 13.08 7.15
C ASN A 62 4.97 11.98 6.84
N LEU A 63 5.40 10.73 6.66
CA LEU A 63 4.51 9.63 6.24
C LEU A 63 3.29 9.46 7.15
N TYR A 64 3.51 9.45 8.46
CA TYR A 64 2.41 9.33 9.43
C TYR A 64 1.39 10.47 9.29
N SER A 65 1.85 11.71 9.14
CA SER A 65 0.97 12.87 8.93
C SER A 65 0.19 12.78 7.62
N MET A 66 0.81 12.27 6.55
CA MET A 66 0.14 12.02 5.28
C MET A 66 -0.97 10.95 5.42
N MET A 67 -0.69 9.86 6.14
CA MET A 67 -1.66 8.81 6.43
C MET A 67 -2.85 9.34 7.26
N MET A 68 -2.58 10.11 8.31
CA MET A 68 -3.63 10.71 9.14
C MET A 68 -4.49 11.71 8.37
N ALA A 69 -3.89 12.58 7.56
CA ALA A 69 -4.61 13.56 6.77
C ALA A 69 -5.50 12.90 5.68
N SER A 70 -5.02 11.80 5.10
CA SER A 70 -5.78 11.02 4.10
C SER A 70 -6.79 10.05 4.72
N GLN A 71 -6.77 9.88 6.05
CA GLN A 71 -7.54 8.88 6.79
C GLN A 71 -7.29 7.45 6.29
N CYS A 72 -6.06 7.18 5.83
CA CYS A 72 -5.62 5.85 5.47
C CYS A 72 -4.80 5.24 6.60
N ASP A 73 -5.07 3.98 6.89
CA ASP A 73 -4.37 3.19 7.91
C ASP A 73 -3.25 2.33 7.31
N ARG A 74 -3.21 2.19 5.98
CA ARG A 74 -2.20 1.44 5.23
C ARG A 74 -1.50 2.29 4.21
N VAL A 75 -0.26 1.91 3.88
CA VAL A 75 0.56 2.61 2.89
C VAL A 75 1.32 1.66 1.98
N VAL A 76 1.40 2.02 0.71
CA VAL A 76 2.35 1.45 -0.25
C VAL A 76 3.11 2.59 -0.92
N ILE A 77 4.43 2.50 -0.92
CA ILE A 77 5.35 3.42 -1.59
C ILE A 77 5.98 2.67 -2.76
N ILE A 78 5.91 3.24 -3.96
CA ILE A 78 6.38 2.60 -5.18
C ILE A 78 7.29 3.57 -5.93
N HIS A 79 8.58 3.26 -6.01
CA HIS A 79 9.52 3.97 -6.88
C HIS A 79 10.89 3.28 -6.99
N ASP A 80 11.69 3.71 -7.96
CA ASP A 80 13.14 3.56 -7.94
C ASP A 80 13.73 4.49 -6.87
N LEU A 81 13.87 3.96 -5.66
CA LEU A 81 14.39 4.72 -4.51
C LEU A 81 15.93 4.70 -4.46
N HIS A 82 16.61 4.21 -5.52
CA HIS A 82 18.07 3.98 -5.59
C HIS A 82 18.67 3.52 -4.25
N GLN A 83 18.00 2.56 -3.58
CA GLN A 83 18.32 2.13 -2.21
C GLN A 83 19.79 1.74 -1.99
N HIS A 84 20.52 1.38 -3.06
CA HIS A 84 21.95 1.06 -3.01
C HIS A 84 22.84 2.29 -2.75
N ASN A 85 22.41 3.49 -3.18
CA ASN A 85 23.13 4.75 -2.99
C ASN A 85 22.79 5.42 -1.64
N VAL A 86 21.60 5.16 -1.11
CA VAL A 86 21.06 5.81 0.09
C VAL A 86 20.61 4.81 1.16
N ARG A 87 21.38 3.71 1.30
CA ARG A 87 21.02 2.54 2.11
C ARG A 87 20.66 2.87 3.56
N ASP A 88 21.41 3.75 4.21
CA ASP A 88 21.18 4.08 5.62
C ASP A 88 19.88 4.88 5.81
N THR A 89 19.63 5.85 4.93
CA THR A 89 18.37 6.61 4.92
C THR A 89 17.19 5.72 4.56
N PHE A 90 17.37 4.80 3.61
CA PHE A 90 16.35 3.81 3.25
C PHE A 90 16.01 2.89 4.43
N ASN A 91 17.02 2.36 5.14
CA ASN A 91 16.77 1.55 6.33
C ASN A 91 16.11 2.35 7.46
N THR A 92 16.46 3.62 7.61
CA THR A 92 15.81 4.53 8.56
C THR A 92 14.33 4.66 8.26
N LEU A 93 13.95 4.89 7.00
CA LEU A 93 12.56 4.94 6.56
C LEU A 93 11.80 3.67 6.98
N LEU A 94 12.39 2.50 6.73
CA LEU A 94 11.79 1.21 7.08
C LEU A 94 11.57 1.07 8.59
N ILE A 95 12.61 1.33 9.39
CA ILE A 95 12.56 1.11 10.85
C ILE A 95 11.62 2.11 11.53
N VAL A 96 11.71 3.40 11.19
CA VAL A 96 10.93 4.45 11.85
C VAL A 96 9.43 4.30 11.59
N ASN A 97 9.07 3.82 10.40
CA ASN A 97 7.68 3.71 9.98
C ASN A 97 7.14 2.27 9.97
N ASP A 98 7.89 1.32 10.55
CA ASP A 98 7.54 -0.11 10.59
C ASP A 98 7.18 -0.70 9.21
N LEU A 99 7.96 -0.32 8.19
CA LEU A 99 7.78 -0.76 6.82
C LEU A 99 8.70 -1.92 6.47
N HIS A 100 8.30 -2.70 5.48
CA HIS A 100 9.15 -3.74 4.89
C HIS A 100 9.21 -3.61 3.36
N ASN A 101 10.26 -4.20 2.78
CA ASN A 101 10.54 -4.19 1.34
C ASN A 101 10.24 -5.59 0.74
N PRO A 102 9.01 -5.85 0.25
CA PRO A 102 8.67 -7.11 -0.41
C PRO A 102 9.44 -7.35 -1.72
N THR A 103 9.97 -6.31 -2.36
CA THR A 103 10.78 -6.43 -3.58
C THR A 103 12.20 -6.94 -3.34
N HIS A 104 12.72 -6.93 -2.11
CA HIS A 104 14.09 -7.39 -1.80
C HIS A 104 14.37 -8.85 -2.23
N ILE A 105 13.33 -9.69 -2.35
CA ILE A 105 13.46 -11.09 -2.78
C ILE A 105 13.72 -11.21 -4.29
N SER A 106 13.38 -10.18 -5.09
CA SER A 106 13.42 -10.22 -6.55
C SER A 106 14.80 -10.00 -7.21
N ARG A 107 15.86 -9.80 -6.40
CA ARG A 107 17.29 -9.76 -6.78
C ARG A 107 17.74 -8.78 -7.87
N SER A 108 16.86 -8.05 -8.55
CA SER A 108 17.25 -7.33 -9.79
C SER A 108 16.54 -6.00 -10.05
N SER A 109 15.72 -5.51 -9.12
CA SER A 109 14.88 -4.34 -9.40
C SER A 109 15.39 -3.10 -8.68
N LEU A 110 15.74 -2.07 -9.44
CA LEU A 110 15.86 -0.70 -8.92
C LEU A 110 14.50 -0.22 -8.40
N ASP A 111 13.41 -0.65 -9.04
CA ASP A 111 12.05 -0.37 -8.63
C ASP A 111 11.72 -1.10 -7.33
N THR A 112 11.47 -0.32 -6.28
CA THR A 112 11.23 -0.78 -4.93
C THR A 112 9.77 -0.56 -4.56
N VAL A 113 9.20 -1.55 -3.88
CA VAL A 113 7.91 -1.45 -3.19
C VAL A 113 8.21 -1.49 -1.70
N VAL A 114 7.66 -0.54 -0.96
CA VAL A 114 7.77 -0.45 0.50
C VAL A 114 6.36 -0.32 1.09
N THR A 115 6.05 -1.06 2.15
CA THR A 115 4.69 -1.07 2.72
C THR A 115 4.65 -1.53 4.18
N ASP A 116 3.61 -1.15 4.91
CA ASP A 116 3.28 -1.61 6.27
C ASP A 116 2.35 -2.84 6.27
N LEU A 117 1.91 -3.28 5.09
CA LEU A 117 0.99 -4.41 4.95
C LEU A 117 1.61 -5.71 5.47
N SER A 118 0.79 -6.73 5.73
CA SER A 118 1.35 -8.03 6.10
C SER A 118 2.13 -8.65 4.93
N PRO A 119 3.28 -9.32 5.17
CA PRO A 119 3.99 -10.06 4.13
C PRO A 119 3.13 -11.14 3.45
N HIS A 120 2.04 -11.58 4.08
CA HIS A 120 1.10 -12.54 3.51
C HIS A 120 0.04 -11.91 2.59
N THR A 121 -0.14 -10.58 2.67
CA THR A 121 -1.12 -9.83 1.88
C THR A 121 -0.51 -9.15 0.66
N VAL A 122 0.82 -9.07 0.58
CA VAL A 122 1.51 -8.44 -0.55
C VAL A 122 2.42 -9.44 -1.24
N GLN A 123 2.28 -9.56 -2.55
CA GLN A 123 3.14 -10.36 -3.40
C GLN A 123 3.71 -9.49 -4.51
N CYS A 124 5.04 -9.46 -4.64
CA CYS A 124 5.72 -8.78 -5.74
C CYS A 124 6.27 -9.83 -6.70
N GLN A 125 5.95 -9.66 -7.98
CA GLN A 125 6.45 -10.50 -9.06
C GLN A 125 7.12 -9.60 -10.11
N THR A 126 8.37 -9.87 -10.44
CA THR A 126 9.02 -9.26 -11.59
C THR A 126 8.37 -9.78 -12.87
N LEU A 127 7.99 -8.87 -13.75
CA LEU A 127 7.40 -9.20 -15.05
C LEU A 127 8.51 -9.32 -16.10
N ASP A 128 8.94 -8.20 -16.65
CA ASP A 128 9.99 -8.11 -17.67
C ASP A 128 10.57 -6.68 -17.67
N PHE A 129 11.61 -6.44 -18.46
CA PHE A 129 12.23 -5.14 -18.63
C PHE A 129 11.24 -4.13 -19.22
N VAL A 130 11.20 -2.93 -18.65
CA VAL A 130 10.39 -1.83 -19.19
C VAL A 130 11.31 -0.67 -19.56
N GLY A 131 11.48 -0.48 -20.86
CA GLY A 131 12.31 0.60 -21.42
C GLY A 131 13.80 0.26 -21.46
N THR A 132 14.43 0.01 -20.31
CA THR A 132 15.87 -0.30 -20.21
C THR A 132 16.13 -1.59 -19.41
N PRO A 133 17.31 -2.22 -19.56
CA PRO A 133 17.65 -3.46 -18.84
C PRO A 133 17.73 -3.30 -17.32
N ASP A 134 17.88 -2.07 -16.82
CA ASP A 134 18.08 -1.80 -15.39
C ASP A 134 16.73 -1.55 -14.67
N HIS A 135 15.65 -1.34 -15.42
CA HIS A 135 14.28 -1.20 -14.89
C HIS A 135 13.44 -2.42 -15.24
N VAL A 136 12.95 -3.11 -14.22
CA VAL A 136 12.08 -4.28 -14.37
C VAL A 136 10.71 -3.91 -13.83
N ALA A 137 9.66 -4.12 -14.63
CA ALA A 137 8.32 -3.94 -14.11
C ALA A 137 8.06 -4.90 -12.95
N VAL A 138 7.70 -4.34 -11.81
CA VAL A 138 7.20 -5.10 -10.66
C VAL A 138 5.69 -5.08 -10.66
N LEU A 139 5.07 -6.25 -10.76
CA LEU A 139 3.67 -6.45 -10.47
C LEU A 139 3.49 -6.68 -8.97
N THR A 140 2.86 -5.72 -8.30
CA THR A 140 2.47 -5.84 -6.90
C THR A 140 1.01 -6.24 -6.80
N ARG A 141 0.74 -7.40 -6.20
CA ARG A 141 -0.61 -7.87 -5.85
C ARG A 141 -0.83 -7.64 -4.36
N ILE A 142 -1.90 -6.93 -4.02
CA ILE A 142 -2.33 -6.69 -2.65
C ILE A 142 -3.68 -7.38 -2.46
N SER A 143 -3.75 -8.29 -1.49
CA SER A 143 -4.97 -9.01 -1.12
C SER A 143 -5.63 -8.32 0.07
N SER A 144 -6.80 -7.73 -0.12
CA SER A 144 -7.68 -7.34 0.98
C SER A 144 -8.37 -8.60 1.52
N ARG A 145 -8.36 -8.80 2.84
CA ARG A 145 -9.25 -9.82 3.42
C ARG A 145 -10.65 -9.22 3.39
N SER A 146 -11.49 -9.68 2.47
CA SER A 146 -12.92 -9.49 2.63
C SER A 146 -13.30 -10.11 3.97
N HIS A 147 -13.80 -9.31 4.90
CA HIS A 147 -14.58 -9.87 5.99
C HIS A 147 -15.79 -10.52 5.32
N MET A 148 -15.72 -11.83 5.05
CA MET A 148 -16.92 -12.61 4.86
C MET A 148 -17.78 -12.31 6.10
N ARG A 149 -18.83 -11.50 5.95
CA ARG A 149 -19.94 -11.46 6.90
C ARG A 149 -20.31 -12.91 7.06
N ALA A 150 -20.02 -13.47 8.23
CA ALA A 150 -20.61 -14.73 8.62
C ALA A 150 -22.11 -14.53 8.47
N THR A 151 -22.69 -15.13 7.43
CA THR A 151 -24.14 -15.29 7.34
C THR A 151 -24.55 -15.92 8.66
N PRO A 152 -25.39 -15.26 9.48
CA PRO A 152 -25.94 -15.94 10.62
C PRO A 152 -26.75 -17.10 10.03
N THR A 153 -26.28 -18.33 10.22
CA THR A 153 -27.12 -19.51 10.05
C THR A 153 -28.19 -19.42 11.10
N TYR A 154 -29.28 -18.73 10.77
CA TYR A 154 -30.52 -18.76 11.51
C TYR A 154 -31.11 -20.15 11.29
N SER A 155 -30.70 -21.09 12.14
CA SER A 155 -31.36 -22.38 12.33
C SER A 155 -32.73 -22.11 12.94
N GLY A 156 -33.69 -21.71 12.10
CA GLY A 156 -35.09 -21.63 12.45
C GLY A 156 -35.63 -23.02 12.71
N ARG A 157 -35.61 -23.48 13.97
CA ARG A 157 -36.54 -24.53 14.41
C ARG A 157 -37.92 -23.90 14.53
N GLN A 158 -38.74 -24.09 13.50
CA GLN A 158 -40.17 -24.12 13.68
C GLN A 158 -40.50 -25.26 14.66
N GLN A 159 -40.93 -24.92 15.87
CA GLN A 159 -41.87 -25.76 16.61
C GLN A 159 -43.10 -24.92 16.90
N THR A 160 -44.08 -25.15 16.04
CA THR A 160 -45.48 -24.79 16.21
C THR A 160 -45.97 -25.19 17.60
N GLY A 161 -46.65 -24.25 18.26
CA GLY A 161 -47.21 -24.46 19.59
C GLY A 161 -48.22 -25.59 19.65
N ARG A 162 -48.29 -26.21 20.83
CA ARG A 162 -49.47 -26.91 21.32
C ARG A 162 -49.59 -26.65 22.82
N LEU A 163 -50.39 -25.66 23.17
CA LEU A 163 -50.97 -25.52 24.51
C LEU A 163 -52.12 -26.51 24.61
N SER A 164 -51.96 -27.55 25.43
CA SER A 164 -53.07 -28.26 26.09
C SER A 164 -52.53 -29.31 27.05
N GLU A 165 -52.84 -29.08 28.33
CA GLU A 165 -53.32 -30.06 29.33
C GLU A 165 -52.35 -30.84 30.25
N LEU A 166 -52.55 -30.55 31.55
CA LEU A 166 -52.74 -31.47 32.69
C LEU A 166 -51.50 -32.14 33.34
N LEU A 167 -50.92 -31.50 34.36
CA LEU A 167 -51.11 -31.80 35.80
C LEU A 167 -50.26 -30.86 36.67
#